data_AF-A0A958MKR0-F1
#
_entry.id   AF-A0A958MKR0-F1
#
_cell.length_a   1.000
_cell.length_b   1.000
_cell.length_c   1.000
_cell.angle_alpha   90.00
_cell.angle_beta   90.00
_cell.angle_gamma   90.00
#
_symmetry.space_group_name_H-M   'P 1'
#
loop_
_entity.id
_entity.type
_entity.pdbx_description
1 polymer ?
#
loop_
_entity_poly.entity_id
_entity_poly.type
_entity_poly.pdbx_seq_one_letter_code
_entity_poly.pdbx_strand_id
1 'polypeptide(L)'
;MKRLFKLILNIIPRPLLIRLSYLIRPVLAFFLRGSKFTDPIDGKSFRSFLPYGYGHQRNNVLSPSTLSLERHRLLWLYLKNETDFFTAEKRVLHFAPEQCFLNRFRSLKNIDYTTTDLESPIADVKADICNLPFEDESYD
;
A
#
# COMPACT_ATOMS: atom_id res chain seq x y z
N MET A 1 -19.79 -13.72 -1.93
CA MET A 1 -18.73 -12.69 -1.88
C MET A 1 -17.79 -12.70 -3.08
N LYS A 2 -17.07 -13.79 -3.39
CA LYS A 2 -16.05 -13.80 -4.46
C LYS A 2 -16.55 -13.41 -5.85
N ARG A 3 -17.69 -13.99 -6.29
CA ARG A 3 -18.30 -13.67 -7.60
C ARG A 3 -18.71 -12.20 -7.70
N LEU A 4 -19.32 -11.64 -6.65
CA LEU A 4 -19.71 -10.23 -6.59
C LEU A 4 -18.48 -9.31 -6.62
N PHE A 5 -17.45 -9.63 -5.84
CA PHE A 5 -16.21 -8.86 -5.80
C PHE A 5 -15.47 -8.89 -7.15
N LYS A 6 -15.44 -10.04 -7.82
CA LYS A 6 -14.92 -10.18 -9.19
C LYS A 6 -15.68 -9.33 -10.19
N LEU A 7 -17.00 -9.32 -10.11
CA LEU A 7 -17.85 -8.55 -11.00
C LEU A 7 -17.59 -7.04 -10.83
N ILE A 8 -17.51 -6.58 -9.59
CA ILE A 8 -17.20 -5.18 -9.25
C ILE A 8 -15.83 -4.75 -9.80
N LEU A 9 -14.79 -5.57 -9.60
CA LEU A 9 -13.43 -5.26 -10.08
C LEU A 9 -13.31 -5.19 -11.60
N ASN A 10 -14.14 -5.94 -12.33
CA ASN A 10 -14.08 -6.01 -13.78
C ASN A 10 -14.97 -4.96 -14.47
N ILE A 11 -16.04 -4.50 -13.81
CA ILE A 11 -17.01 -3.55 -14.38
C ILE A 11 -16.65 -2.10 -14.06
N ILE A 12 -16.22 -1.83 -12.82
CA ILE A 12 -16.02 -0.45 -12.37
C ILE A 12 -14.60 0.02 -12.74
N PRO A 13 -14.44 1.18 -13.40
CA PRO A 13 -13.13 1.77 -13.67
C PRO A 13 -12.28 1.92 -12.41
N ARG A 14 -10.97 1.64 -12.54
CA ARG A 14 -10.02 1.66 -11.43
C ARG A 14 -10.01 2.96 -10.62
N PRO A 15 -10.09 4.17 -11.22
CA PRO A 15 -10.13 5.41 -10.45
C PRO A 15 -11.34 5.50 -9.51
N LEU A 16 -12.51 5.02 -9.96
CA LEU A 16 -13.73 5.00 -9.16
C LEU A 16 -13.65 3.96 -8.05
N LEU A 17 -13.11 2.77 -8.35
CA LEU A 17 -12.85 1.74 -7.35
C LEU A 17 -11.96 2.26 -6.23
N ILE A 18 -10.88 2.99 -6.57
CA ILE A 18 -9.95 3.56 -5.59
C ILE A 18 -10.70 4.56 -4.68
N ARG A 19 -11.47 5.49 -5.26
CA ARG A 19 -12.25 6.47 -4.48
C ARG A 19 -13.26 5.81 -3.56
N LEU A 20 -14.04 4.86 -4.08
CA LEU A 20 -15.01 4.10 -3.30
C LEU A 20 -14.35 3.27 -2.19
N SER A 21 -13.14 2.76 -2.47
CA SER A 21 -12.40 1.96 -1.51
C SER A 21 -12.11 2.72 -0.21
N TYR A 22 -11.82 4.03 -0.29
CA TYR A 22 -11.60 4.85 0.91
C TYR A 22 -12.83 4.93 1.81
N LEU A 23 -14.02 5.04 1.22
CA LEU A 23 -15.29 5.12 1.95
C LEU A 23 -15.68 3.78 2.58
N ILE A 24 -15.43 2.67 1.86
CA ILE A 24 -15.90 1.35 2.29
C ILE A 24 -14.89 0.64 3.22
N ARG A 25 -13.61 1.02 3.22
CA ARG A 25 -12.55 0.51 4.11
C ARG A 25 -12.99 0.36 5.58
N PRO A 26 -13.52 1.39 6.28
CA PRO A 26 -13.91 1.26 7.68
C PRO A 26 -15.02 0.21 7.88
N VAL A 27 -15.97 0.15 6.94
CA VAL A 27 -17.06 -0.84 6.94
C VAL A 27 -16.50 -2.25 6.76
N LEU A 28 -15.65 -2.47 5.76
CA LEU A 28 -14.99 -3.75 5.52
C LEU A 28 -14.16 -4.20 6.74
N ALA A 29 -13.38 -3.29 7.31
CA ALA A 29 -12.54 -3.58 8.46
C ALA A 29 -13.37 -3.95 9.71
N PHE A 30 -14.53 -3.32 9.90
CA PHE A 30 -15.44 -3.66 10.99
C PHE A 30 -16.07 -5.05 10.80
N PHE A 31 -16.70 -5.32 9.66
CA PHE A 31 -17.39 -6.58 9.41
C PHE A 31 -16.44 -7.79 9.36
N LEU A 32 -15.21 -7.60 8.85
CA LEU A 32 -14.24 -8.68 8.73
C LEU A 32 -13.32 -8.82 9.95
N ARG A 33 -13.54 -8.07 11.04
CA ARG A 33 -12.77 -8.21 12.28
C ARG A 33 -12.77 -9.66 12.78
N GLY A 34 -11.63 -10.10 13.31
CA GLY A 34 -11.38 -11.45 13.86
C GLY A 34 -9.92 -11.62 14.25
N SER A 35 -9.47 -12.85 14.50
CA SER A 35 -8.11 -13.13 15.01
C SER A 35 -7.26 -14.04 14.12
N LYS A 36 -7.76 -14.45 12.95
CA LYS A 36 -7.09 -15.46 12.10
C LYS A 36 -5.94 -14.90 11.27
N PHE A 37 -6.06 -13.66 10.79
CA PHE A 37 -5.06 -12.98 9.99
C PHE A 37 -4.76 -11.62 10.62
N THR A 38 -3.49 -11.23 10.66
CA THR A 38 -3.08 -9.90 11.14
C THR A 38 -2.37 -9.17 10.01
N ASP A 39 -2.76 -7.92 9.75
CA ASP A 39 -2.03 -7.06 8.84
C ASP A 39 -0.86 -6.40 9.60
N PRO A 40 0.40 -6.71 9.27
CA PRO A 40 1.54 -6.17 10.02
C PRO A 40 1.70 -4.66 9.85
N ILE A 41 1.10 -4.06 8.81
CA ILE A 41 1.22 -2.63 8.46
C ILE A 41 0.45 -1.74 9.45
N ASP A 42 -0.65 -2.23 10.01
CA ASP A 42 -1.48 -1.47 10.96
C ASP A 42 -1.84 -2.24 12.24
N GLY A 43 -1.36 -3.48 12.36
CA GLY A 43 -1.57 -4.35 13.51
C GLY A 43 -2.99 -4.89 13.65
N LYS A 44 -3.92 -4.58 12.74
CA LYS A 44 -5.30 -5.03 12.86
C LYS A 44 -5.46 -6.49 12.47
N SER A 45 -6.35 -7.18 13.18
CA SER A 45 -6.65 -8.59 12.93
C SER A 45 -8.05 -8.80 12.36
N PHE A 46 -8.17 -9.82 11.52
CA PHE A 46 -9.34 -10.12 10.71
C PHE A 46 -9.61 -11.62 10.67
N ARG A 47 -10.88 -11.99 10.48
CA ARG A 47 -11.29 -13.39 10.29
C ARG A 47 -10.88 -13.93 8.92
N SER A 48 -10.82 -13.05 7.92
CA SER A 48 -10.39 -13.34 6.55
C SER A 48 -9.96 -12.05 5.84
N PHE A 49 -9.08 -12.19 4.86
CA PHE A 49 -8.77 -11.13 3.90
C PHE A 49 -9.63 -11.28 2.64
N LEU A 50 -9.78 -10.20 1.89
CA LEU A 50 -10.57 -10.22 0.65
C LEU A 50 -9.80 -10.94 -0.47
N PRO A 51 -10.50 -11.59 -1.40
CA PRO A 51 -9.87 -12.12 -2.61
C PRO A 51 -9.44 -10.98 -3.54
N TYR A 52 -8.36 -11.17 -4.29
CA TYR A 52 -7.88 -10.19 -5.27
C TYR A 52 -7.05 -10.86 -6.36
N GLY A 53 -6.96 -10.23 -7.52
CA GLY A 53 -6.21 -10.71 -8.68
C GLY A 53 -6.98 -10.48 -9.99
N TYR A 54 -6.25 -10.08 -11.03
CA TYR A 54 -6.78 -9.96 -12.38
C TYR A 54 -6.75 -11.33 -13.07
N GLY A 55 -7.85 -11.70 -13.73
CA GLY A 55 -8.04 -13.04 -14.28
C GLY A 55 -8.28 -14.09 -13.19
N HIS A 56 -7.21 -14.48 -12.48
CA HIS A 56 -7.23 -15.46 -11.40
C HIS A 56 -7.25 -14.78 -10.01
N GLN A 57 -8.35 -14.93 -9.29
CA GLN A 57 -8.50 -14.39 -7.94
C GLN A 57 -7.92 -15.33 -6.90
N ARG A 58 -6.95 -14.83 -6.15
CA ARG A 58 -6.36 -15.52 -5.00
C ARG A 58 -7.15 -15.17 -3.74
N ASN A 59 -7.29 -16.13 -2.83
CA ASN A 59 -8.05 -15.96 -1.59
C ASN A 59 -7.17 -15.38 -0.49
N ASN A 60 -7.78 -14.58 0.40
CA ASN A 60 -7.13 -14.03 1.59
C ASN A 60 -5.87 -13.17 1.31
N VAL A 61 -5.96 -12.29 0.31
CA VAL A 61 -4.78 -11.54 -0.16
C VAL A 61 -4.85 -10.04 0.14
N LEU A 62 -6.05 -9.45 0.03
CA LEU A 62 -6.28 -8.02 0.18
C LEU A 62 -6.74 -7.70 1.61
N SER A 63 -5.94 -6.92 2.32
CA SER A 63 -6.26 -6.49 3.69
C SER A 63 -7.51 -5.60 3.74
N PRO A 64 -8.46 -5.83 4.66
CA PRO A 64 -9.65 -4.98 4.79
C PRO A 64 -9.37 -3.53 5.22
N SER A 65 -8.28 -3.28 5.95
CA SER A 65 -7.99 -1.95 6.52
C SER A 65 -7.02 -1.12 5.68
N THR A 66 -5.90 -1.72 5.26
CA THR A 66 -4.86 -1.00 4.52
C THR A 66 -5.03 -1.12 3.01
N LEU A 67 -5.85 -2.09 2.54
CA LEU A 67 -5.89 -2.57 1.16
C LEU A 67 -4.52 -3.01 0.62
N SER A 68 -3.62 -3.43 1.52
CA SER A 68 -2.33 -4.03 1.14
C SER A 68 -2.50 -5.43 0.55
N LEU A 69 -1.53 -5.82 -0.28
CA LEU A 69 -1.37 -7.18 -0.79
C LEU A 69 -0.20 -7.85 -0.08
N GLU A 70 0.05 -9.12 -0.39
CA GLU A 70 1.09 -9.92 0.28
C GLU A 70 2.48 -9.30 0.16
N ARG A 71 2.84 -8.81 -1.03
CA ARG A 71 4.16 -8.20 -1.27
C ARG A 71 4.38 -6.94 -0.44
N HIS A 72 3.35 -6.12 -0.23
CA HIS A 72 3.47 -4.92 0.59
C HIS A 72 3.68 -5.33 2.05
N ARG A 73 2.91 -6.32 2.54
CA ARG A 73 3.07 -6.82 3.91
C ARG A 73 4.44 -7.45 4.14
N LEU A 74 4.98 -8.16 3.15
CA LEU A 74 6.34 -8.70 3.19
C LEU A 74 7.38 -7.56 3.25
N LEU A 75 7.28 -6.56 2.38
CA LEU A 75 8.18 -5.40 2.40
C LEU A 75 8.14 -4.68 3.76
N TRP A 76 6.95 -4.46 4.30
CA TRP A 76 6.81 -3.84 5.63
C TRP A 76 7.51 -4.64 6.73
N LEU A 77 7.37 -5.97 6.73
CA LEU A 77 8.06 -6.84 7.68
C LEU A 77 9.56 -6.79 7.50
N TYR A 78 10.04 -6.77 6.25
CA TYR A 78 11.48 -6.63 5.95
C TYR A 78 12.04 -5.31 6.48
N LEU A 79 11.41 -4.18 6.14
CA LEU A 79 11.81 -2.86 6.64
C LEU A 79 11.82 -2.82 8.17
N LYS A 80 10.86 -3.51 8.82
CA LYS A 80 10.73 -3.51 10.27
C LYS A 80 11.75 -4.40 10.97
N ASN A 81 12.04 -5.57 10.43
CA ASN A 81 12.78 -6.62 11.13
C ASN A 81 14.24 -6.72 10.68
N GLU A 82 14.54 -6.35 9.43
CA GLU A 82 15.83 -6.59 8.80
C GLU A 82 16.60 -5.29 8.49
N THR A 83 16.02 -4.13 8.80
CA THR A 83 16.62 -2.82 8.53
C THR A 83 16.40 -1.84 9.69
N ASP A 84 17.12 -0.73 9.66
CA ASP A 84 16.98 0.40 10.58
C ASP A 84 16.01 1.48 10.08
N PHE A 85 15.20 1.20 9.03
CA PHE A 85 14.35 2.18 8.32
C PHE A 85 13.45 3.03 9.23
N PHE A 86 12.92 2.43 10.31
CA PHE A 86 12.00 3.13 11.23
C PHE A 86 12.70 3.89 12.36
N THR A 87 14.03 3.82 12.45
CA THR A 87 14.81 4.39 13.56
C THR A 87 15.93 5.31 13.09
N ALA A 88 16.61 4.98 12.00
CA ALA A 88 17.72 5.79 11.49
C ALA A 88 17.22 7.01 10.72
N GLU A 89 18.02 8.09 10.75
CA GLU A 89 17.78 9.27 9.92
C GLU A 89 18.17 8.95 8.47
N LYS A 90 17.24 9.09 7.52
CA LYS A 90 17.46 8.76 6.09
C LYS A 90 16.75 9.72 5.15
N ARG A 91 17.29 9.88 3.94
CA ARG A 91 16.57 10.50 2.82
C ARG A 91 16.03 9.41 1.91
N VAL A 92 14.70 9.26 1.85
CA VAL A 92 14.06 8.13 1.15
C VAL A 92 13.40 8.60 -0.13
N LEU A 93 13.82 8.04 -1.26
CA LEU A 93 13.17 8.20 -2.56
C LEU A 93 12.30 6.98 -2.89
N HIS A 94 10.98 7.14 -2.81
CA HIS A 94 10.05 6.04 -3.05
C HIS A 94 9.41 6.13 -4.44
N PHE A 95 9.84 5.23 -5.31
CA PHE A 95 9.31 5.06 -6.66
C PHE A 95 7.94 4.37 -6.66
N ALA A 96 7.04 4.85 -7.51
CA ALA A 96 5.71 4.28 -7.73
C ALA A 96 4.97 3.98 -6.40
N PRO A 97 4.79 5.00 -5.54
CA PRO A 97 4.50 4.81 -4.12
C PRO A 97 3.20 4.04 -3.88
N GLU A 98 3.23 3.05 -2.99
CA GLU A 98 1.99 2.37 -2.60
C GLU A 98 1.18 3.16 -1.57
N GLN A 99 -0.12 3.25 -1.84
CA GLN A 99 -1.08 3.95 -0.98
C GLN A 99 -1.09 3.47 0.48
N CYS A 100 -0.76 2.20 0.73
CA CYS A 100 -0.73 1.67 2.10
C CYS A 100 0.44 2.24 2.94
N PHE A 101 1.51 2.69 2.29
CA PHE A 101 2.69 3.25 2.96
C PHE A 101 2.73 4.76 2.97
N LEU A 102 2.18 5.42 1.94
CA LEU A 102 2.31 6.87 1.74
C LEU A 102 2.09 7.69 3.02
N ASN A 103 0.93 7.56 3.66
CA ASN A 103 0.63 8.33 4.89
C ASN A 103 1.44 7.87 6.10
N ARG A 104 1.87 6.60 6.14
CA ARG A 104 2.67 6.06 7.25
C ARG A 104 4.09 6.60 7.17
N PHE A 105 4.71 6.52 6.00
CA PHE A 105 6.06 7.03 5.77
C PHE A 105 6.11 8.55 5.91
N ARG A 106 5.12 9.29 5.38
CA ARG A 106 5.01 10.75 5.62
C ARG A 106 4.86 11.14 7.10
N SER A 107 4.37 10.24 7.96
CA SER A 107 4.22 10.51 9.39
C SER A 107 5.48 10.22 10.22
N LEU A 108 6.47 9.55 9.63
CA LEU A 108 7.74 9.26 10.28
C LEU A 108 8.59 10.53 10.33
N LYS A 109 9.16 10.83 11.49
CA LYS A 109 10.00 12.02 11.69
C LYS A 109 11.47 11.79 11.36
N ASN A 110 11.89 10.52 11.28
CA ASN A 110 13.26 10.13 11.01
C ASN A 110 13.58 10.04 9.51
N ILE A 111 12.62 10.25 8.61
CA ILE A 111 12.89 10.20 7.17
C ILE A 111 12.50 11.51 6.48
N ASP A 112 13.36 11.98 5.59
CA ASP A 112 13.01 12.94 4.55
C ASP A 112 12.47 12.16 3.35
N TYR A 113 11.15 12.12 3.23
CA TYR A 113 10.46 11.18 2.34
C TYR A 113 9.93 11.88 1.10
N THR A 114 10.55 11.57 -0.04
CA THR A 114 10.14 12.04 -1.37
C THR A 114 9.54 10.89 -2.17
N THR A 115 8.42 11.12 -2.85
CA THR A 115 7.85 10.15 -3.78
C THR A 115 8.00 10.57 -5.23
N THR A 116 8.27 9.60 -6.11
CA THR A 116 8.43 9.86 -7.54
C THR A 116 7.75 8.80 -8.39
N ASP A 117 7.21 9.21 -9.53
CA ASP A 117 6.62 8.34 -10.55
C ASP A 117 6.53 9.10 -11.89
N LEU A 118 6.39 8.39 -13.00
CA LEU A 118 6.23 9.03 -14.30
C LEU A 118 4.88 9.77 -14.42
N GLU A 119 3.80 9.18 -13.93
CA GLU A 119 2.42 9.66 -14.17
C GLU A 119 1.55 9.76 -12.91
N SER A 120 1.95 9.09 -11.83
CA SER A 120 1.12 8.93 -10.64
C SER A 120 0.69 10.27 -10.04
N PRO A 121 -0.60 10.48 -9.78
CA PRO A 121 -1.10 11.72 -9.18
C PRO A 121 -0.79 11.82 -7.68
N ILE A 122 -0.25 10.77 -7.07
CA ILE A 122 0.09 10.73 -5.64
C ILE A 122 1.60 10.82 -5.39
N ALA A 123 2.40 10.98 -6.45
CA ALA A 123 3.83 11.25 -6.35
C ALA A 123 4.08 12.76 -6.14
N ASP A 124 5.10 13.10 -5.35
CA ASP A 124 5.51 14.49 -5.12
C ASP A 124 6.18 15.07 -6.37
N VAL A 125 7.01 14.27 -7.03
CA VAL A 125 7.74 14.65 -8.24
C VAL A 125 7.34 13.73 -9.38
N LYS A 126 7.00 14.31 -10.53
CA LYS A 126 6.85 13.55 -11.77
C LYS A 126 8.19 13.47 -12.48
N ALA A 127 8.74 12.28 -12.63
CA ALA A 127 10.06 12.10 -13.24
C ALA A 127 10.16 10.80 -14.04
N ASP A 128 10.95 10.86 -15.12
CA ASP A 128 11.44 9.67 -15.80
C ASP A 128 12.63 9.10 -15.01
N ILE A 129 12.62 7.80 -14.74
CA ILE A 129 13.71 7.12 -14.04
C ILE A 129 15.03 7.20 -14.81
N CYS A 130 14.98 7.36 -16.13
CA CYS A 130 16.16 7.54 -16.98
C CYS A 130 16.71 8.98 -16.93
N ASN A 131 15.99 9.93 -16.34
CA ASN A 131 16.38 11.33 -16.25
C ASN A 131 15.79 11.98 -14.97
N LEU A 132 16.31 11.55 -13.82
CA LEU A 132 15.81 12.00 -12.53
C LEU A 132 16.24 13.45 -12.23
N PRO A 133 15.33 14.31 -11.74
CA PRO A 133 15.64 15.70 -11.39
C PRO A 133 16.22 15.81 -9.97
N PHE A 134 17.07 14.86 -9.57
CA PHE A 134 17.69 14.79 -8.25
C PHE A 134 19.21 14.82 -8.40
N GLU A 135 19.90 15.35 -7.40
CA GLU A 135 21.36 15.31 -7.35
C GLU A 135 21.83 13.86 -7.15
N ASP A 136 22.99 13.53 -7.72
CA ASP A 136 23.63 12.24 -7.53
C ASP A 136 23.87 11.98 -6.03
N GLU A 137 23.71 10.73 -5.60
CA GLU A 137 23.97 10.28 -4.21
C GLU A 137 23.18 11.05 -3.13
N SER A 138 22.03 11.64 -3.48
CA SER A 138 21.23 12.46 -2.55
C SER A 138 20.20 11.70 -1.70
N TYR A 139 20.02 10.40 -1.94
CA TYR A 139 19.06 9.53 -1.25
C TYR A 139 19.71 8.19 -0.86
N ASP A 140 19.16 7.56 0.18
CA ASP A 140 19.62 6.30 0.80
C ASP A 140 18.65 5.12 0.56
#